data_AF-A0A944TNZ4-F1
#
_entry.id   AF-A0A944TNZ4-F1
#
_cell.length_a   1.000
_cell.length_b   1.000
_cell.length_c   1.000
_cell.angle_alpha   90.00
_cell.angle_beta   90.00
_cell.angle_gamma   90.00
#
_symmetry.space_group_name_H-M   'P 1'
#
loop_
_entity.id
_entity.type
_entity.pdbx_description
1 polymer ?
#
loop_
_entity_poly.entity_id
_entity_poly.type
_entity_poly.pdbx_seq_one_letter_code
_entity_poly.pdbx_strand_id
1 'polypeptide(L)'
;MKVHPRIHLSFDQTWKLFLEGQLKDLTEIDELPEDMGKDLCQQLSKMYHFMPSYDSLYQNESAPKWMLKNDSREEITFFGGTFNPWHQGHRQCLDLCPQKNIMVVPDLNPWKQKEISGECRWKVFKSLCMELKDTDYSIYPGFLGLDMANPTIDWLPKVSIPLKNLIIGDDNFFSIDKWKESAELLAHLHILYVCPRLGDERDKEKQSEKLLQLCPDLRIEFLEHHAFESVSSTALRKK
;
A
#
# COMPACT_ATOMS: atom_id res chain seq x y z
N MET A 1 -17.17 -32.59 -8.12
CA MET A 1 -17.15 -31.15 -8.40
C MET A 1 -18.19 -30.50 -7.48
N LYS A 2 -17.77 -29.91 -6.35
CA LYS A 2 -18.72 -29.17 -5.49
C LYS A 2 -18.96 -27.82 -6.15
N VAL A 3 -20.16 -27.64 -6.70
CA VAL A 3 -20.63 -26.33 -7.14
C VAL A 3 -20.83 -25.52 -5.86
N HIS A 4 -19.89 -24.62 -5.56
CA HIS A 4 -20.12 -23.63 -4.52
C HIS A 4 -21.31 -22.77 -4.98
N PRO A 5 -22.40 -22.68 -4.21
CA PRO A 5 -23.53 -21.86 -4.60
C PRO A 5 -23.02 -20.41 -4.72
N ARG A 6 -23.27 -19.77 -5.86
CA ARG A 6 -23.12 -18.31 -5.97
C ARG A 6 -24.18 -17.71 -5.07
N ILE A 7 -23.77 -17.40 -3.85
CA ILE A 7 -24.61 -16.75 -2.85
C ILE A 7 -24.81 -15.31 -3.33
N HIS A 8 -26.03 -14.98 -3.79
CA HIS A 8 -26.43 -13.62 -4.13
C HIS A 8 -26.87 -12.88 -2.85
N LEU A 9 -25.92 -12.47 -2.04
CA LEU A 9 -26.17 -11.57 -0.90
C LEU A 9 -25.91 -10.13 -1.30
N SER A 10 -26.62 -9.19 -0.67
CA SER A 10 -26.23 -7.78 -0.75
C SER A 10 -24.88 -7.55 -0.06
N PHE A 11 -24.25 -6.39 -0.31
CA PHE A 11 -23.02 -6.01 0.38
C PHE A 11 -23.22 -6.02 1.91
N ASP A 12 -24.27 -5.37 2.39
CA ASP A 12 -24.58 -5.27 3.83
C ASP A 12 -24.77 -6.65 4.48
N GLN A 13 -25.44 -7.56 3.78
CA GLN A 13 -25.61 -8.93 4.26
C GLN A 13 -24.27 -9.68 4.30
N THR A 14 -23.45 -9.57 3.24
CA THR A 14 -22.13 -10.20 3.17
C THR A 14 -21.20 -9.67 4.26
N TRP A 15 -21.19 -8.35 4.45
CA TRP A 15 -20.39 -7.67 5.46
C TRP A 15 -20.82 -8.05 6.88
N LYS A 16 -22.13 -8.08 7.13
CA LYS A 16 -22.68 -8.52 8.41
C LYS A 16 -22.29 -9.97 8.72
N LEU A 17 -22.42 -10.89 7.75
CA LEU A 17 -22.02 -12.28 7.94
C LEU A 17 -20.52 -12.42 8.21
N PHE A 18 -19.69 -11.59 7.59
CA PHE A 18 -18.25 -11.54 7.87
C PHE A 18 -17.98 -11.10 9.31
N LEU A 19 -18.58 -10.00 9.76
CA LEU A 19 -18.42 -9.52 11.14
C LEU A 19 -18.97 -10.50 12.18
N GLU A 20 -20.05 -11.20 11.88
CA GLU A 20 -20.62 -12.23 12.75
C GLU A 20 -19.84 -13.56 12.71
N GLY A 21 -18.73 -13.63 11.96
CA GLY A 21 -17.91 -14.85 11.80
C GLY A 21 -18.59 -15.98 11.03
N GLN A 22 -19.73 -15.70 10.38
CA GLN A 22 -20.50 -16.64 9.58
C GLN A 22 -19.91 -16.80 8.16
N LEU A 23 -19.24 -15.76 7.64
CA LEU A 23 -18.39 -15.84 6.47
C LEU A 23 -16.93 -15.96 6.94
N LYS A 24 -16.38 -17.18 6.85
CA LYS A 24 -15.08 -17.52 7.45
C LYS A 24 -13.89 -16.88 6.74
N ASP A 25 -14.02 -16.61 5.44
CA ASP A 25 -12.91 -16.12 4.64
C ASP A 25 -13.40 -15.28 3.46
N LEU A 26 -13.17 -13.96 3.52
CA LEU A 26 -13.48 -13.06 2.41
C LEU A 26 -12.69 -13.43 1.14
N THR A 27 -11.54 -14.08 1.27
CA THR A 27 -10.73 -14.51 0.12
C THR A 27 -11.43 -15.58 -0.73
N GLU A 28 -12.55 -16.17 -0.28
CA GLU A 28 -13.38 -17.04 -1.12
C GLU A 28 -14.25 -16.26 -2.13
N ILE A 29 -14.37 -14.94 -1.99
CA ILE A 29 -15.12 -14.09 -2.93
C ILE A 29 -14.24 -13.84 -4.17
N ASP A 30 -14.58 -14.48 -5.30
CA ASP A 30 -13.84 -14.35 -6.56
C ASP A 30 -14.23 -13.12 -7.37
N GLU A 31 -15.52 -12.76 -7.37
CA GLU A 31 -16.06 -11.68 -8.19
C GLU A 31 -16.99 -10.79 -7.37
N LEU A 32 -16.81 -9.49 -7.49
CA LEU A 32 -17.71 -8.46 -7.00
C LEU A 32 -17.93 -7.43 -8.10
N PRO A 33 -19.13 -6.83 -8.21
CA PRO A 33 -19.32 -5.59 -8.95
C PRO A 33 -18.30 -4.54 -8.51
N GLU A 34 -17.87 -3.66 -9.42
CA GLU A 34 -16.79 -2.69 -9.14
C GLU A 34 -17.09 -1.85 -7.90
N ASP A 35 -18.29 -1.30 -7.78
CA ASP A 35 -18.70 -0.47 -6.64
C ASP A 35 -18.65 -1.25 -5.32
N MET A 36 -19.17 -2.48 -5.29
CA MET A 36 -19.08 -3.34 -4.11
C MET A 36 -17.63 -3.69 -3.76
N GLY A 37 -16.76 -3.86 -4.75
CA GLY A 37 -15.34 -4.10 -4.53
C GLY A 37 -14.63 -2.89 -3.91
N LYS A 38 -15.00 -1.67 -4.33
CA LYS A 38 -14.51 -0.43 -3.70
C LYS A 38 -14.99 -0.32 -2.26
N ASP A 39 -16.29 -0.53 -2.05
CA ASP A 39 -16.93 -0.46 -0.73
C ASP A 39 -16.29 -1.46 0.23
N LEU A 40 -16.03 -2.69 -0.22
CA LEU A 40 -15.36 -3.71 0.60
C LEU A 40 -13.96 -3.26 1.04
N CYS A 41 -13.15 -2.75 0.10
CA CYS A 41 -11.82 -2.22 0.42
C CYS A 41 -11.89 -1.07 1.44
N GLN A 42 -12.87 -0.16 1.30
CA GLN A 42 -13.06 0.93 2.25
C GLN A 42 -13.48 0.41 3.64
N GLN A 43 -14.44 -0.53 3.73
CA GLN A 43 -14.87 -1.07 5.02
C GLN A 43 -13.75 -1.82 5.72
N LEU A 44 -12.97 -2.63 5.00
CA LEU A 44 -11.81 -3.32 5.56
C LEU A 44 -10.74 -2.35 6.08
N SER A 45 -10.56 -1.20 5.42
CA SER A 45 -9.60 -0.19 5.86
C SER A 45 -9.91 0.39 7.24
N LYS A 46 -11.19 0.41 7.65
CA LYS A 46 -11.64 0.92 8.94
C LYS A 46 -11.20 0.06 10.13
N MET A 47 -10.65 -1.13 9.88
CA MET A 47 -10.14 -2.03 10.92
C MET A 47 -8.67 -1.73 11.31
N TYR A 48 -8.01 -0.78 10.65
CA TYR A 48 -6.61 -0.45 10.89
C TYR A 48 -6.52 0.71 11.89
N HIS A 49 -6.42 0.40 13.19
CA HIS A 49 -6.54 1.39 14.29
C HIS A 49 -5.58 2.59 14.20
N PHE A 50 -4.47 2.44 13.50
CA PHE A 50 -3.49 3.51 13.29
C PHE A 50 -3.71 4.33 12.01
N MET A 51 -4.57 3.88 11.10
CA MET A 51 -4.81 4.56 9.84
C MET A 51 -5.92 5.62 9.99
N PRO A 52 -5.91 6.70 9.18
CA PRO A 52 -6.89 7.78 9.30
C PRO A 52 -8.34 7.36 9.01
N SER A 53 -8.54 6.23 8.33
CA SER A 53 -9.85 5.65 8.02
C SER A 53 -10.42 4.82 9.16
N TYR A 54 -9.67 4.60 10.25
CA TYR A 54 -10.13 3.81 11.39
C TYR A 54 -11.48 4.30 11.90
N ASP A 55 -12.38 3.36 12.17
CA ASP A 55 -13.69 3.62 12.76
C ASP A 55 -13.80 2.85 14.08
N SER A 56 -14.12 3.56 15.15
CA SER A 56 -14.20 3.01 16.51
C SER A 56 -15.27 1.93 16.66
N LEU A 57 -16.20 1.82 15.70
CA LEU A 57 -17.11 0.69 15.60
C LEU A 57 -16.37 -0.66 15.49
N TYR A 58 -15.14 -0.67 14.98
CA TYR A 58 -14.29 -1.86 14.87
C TYR A 58 -13.28 -2.02 16.03
N GLN A 59 -13.41 -1.28 17.13
CA GLN A 59 -12.44 -1.33 18.24
C GLN A 59 -12.25 -2.71 18.89
N ASN A 60 -13.25 -3.59 18.77
CA ASN A 60 -13.20 -4.96 19.28
C ASN A 60 -12.85 -5.99 18.19
N GLU A 61 -12.69 -5.54 16.95
CA GLU A 61 -12.38 -6.36 15.79
C GLU A 61 -10.94 -6.11 15.36
N SER A 62 -10.16 -7.18 15.21
CA SER A 62 -8.84 -7.06 14.58
C SER A 62 -8.98 -7.23 13.07
N ALA A 63 -8.26 -6.40 12.29
CA ALA A 63 -8.11 -6.68 10.86
C ALA A 63 -7.63 -8.14 10.66
N PRO A 64 -8.15 -8.85 9.64
CA PRO A 64 -7.76 -10.23 9.41
C PRO A 64 -6.25 -10.40 9.29
N LYS A 65 -5.70 -11.46 9.88
CA LYS A 65 -4.24 -11.71 9.90
C LYS A 65 -3.62 -11.86 8.51
N TRP A 66 -4.40 -12.24 7.49
CA TRP A 66 -3.89 -12.28 6.12
C TRP A 66 -3.70 -10.89 5.50
N MET A 67 -4.27 -9.84 6.10
CA MET A 67 -4.11 -8.44 5.72
C MET A 67 -3.19 -7.66 6.65
N LEU A 68 -3.39 -7.78 7.96
CA LEU A 68 -2.59 -7.14 9.00
C LEU A 68 -1.80 -8.21 9.76
N LYS A 69 -0.57 -8.45 9.29
CA LYS A 69 0.30 -9.50 9.80
C LYS A 69 1.13 -9.06 10.99
N ASN A 70 1.40 -7.75 11.04
CA ASN A 70 2.15 -7.11 12.11
C ASN A 70 1.38 -5.85 12.55
N ASP A 71 1.01 -5.82 13.83
CA ASP A 71 0.25 -4.73 14.46
C ASP A 71 1.12 -3.91 15.42
N SER A 72 2.42 -3.81 15.14
CA SER A 72 3.32 -2.98 15.95
C SER A 72 2.88 -1.51 15.91
N ARG A 73 2.90 -0.89 17.10
CA ARG A 73 2.44 0.47 17.34
C ARG A 73 3.56 1.50 17.39
N GLU A 74 4.81 1.06 17.23
CA GLU A 74 6.00 1.90 17.41
C GLU A 74 6.54 2.43 16.08
N GLU A 75 6.65 1.54 15.08
CA GLU A 75 7.26 1.83 13.79
C GLU A 75 6.56 1.07 12.66
N ILE A 76 6.19 1.79 11.59
CA ILE A 76 5.68 1.21 10.34
C ILE A 76 6.43 1.80 9.15
N THR A 77 6.87 0.93 8.25
CA THR A 77 7.40 1.33 6.94
C THR A 77 6.33 1.18 5.88
N PHE A 78 5.95 2.26 5.22
CA PHE A 78 4.94 2.28 4.16
C PHE A 78 5.58 2.09 2.79
N PHE A 79 4.99 1.24 1.96
CA PHE A 79 5.37 1.07 0.56
C PHE A 79 4.17 1.33 -0.35
N GLY A 80 4.08 2.56 -0.87
CA GLY A 80 2.99 2.99 -1.75
C GLY A 80 3.25 2.66 -3.21
N GLY A 81 2.20 2.26 -3.94
CA GLY A 81 2.32 2.03 -5.37
C GLY A 81 1.04 1.51 -6.01
N THR A 82 0.96 1.57 -7.33
CA THR A 82 -0.20 1.02 -8.06
C THR A 82 -0.20 -0.50 -8.13
N PHE A 83 0.99 -1.12 -8.07
CA PHE A 83 1.17 -2.58 -8.06
C PHE A 83 0.32 -3.32 -9.11
N ASN A 84 0.18 -2.73 -10.30
CA ASN A 84 -0.67 -3.27 -11.37
C ASN A 84 0.13 -3.57 -12.65
N PRO A 85 0.68 -4.78 -12.83
CA PRO A 85 0.67 -5.89 -11.86
C PRO A 85 1.76 -5.76 -10.80
N TRP A 86 1.59 -6.50 -9.70
CA TRP A 86 2.68 -6.85 -8.80
C TRP A 86 3.76 -7.63 -9.56
N HIS A 87 5.03 -7.47 -9.19
CA HIS A 87 6.14 -8.14 -9.86
C HIS A 87 7.37 -8.21 -8.97
N GLN A 88 8.37 -8.99 -9.40
CA GLN A 88 9.56 -9.27 -8.61
C GLN A 88 10.37 -8.01 -8.23
N GLY A 89 10.37 -6.97 -9.08
CA GLY A 89 10.95 -5.67 -8.71
C GLY A 89 10.36 -5.10 -7.41
N HIS A 90 9.03 -5.08 -7.25
CA HIS A 90 8.40 -4.64 -6.00
C HIS A 90 8.77 -5.54 -4.82
N ARG A 91 8.85 -6.86 -5.05
CA ARG A 91 9.21 -7.82 -4.01
C ARG A 91 10.62 -7.58 -3.48
N GLN A 92 11.58 -7.34 -4.36
CA GLN A 92 12.96 -7.05 -3.95
C GLN A 92 13.09 -5.75 -3.14
N CYS A 93 12.32 -4.71 -3.48
CA CYS A 93 12.26 -3.49 -2.66
C CYS A 93 11.87 -3.79 -1.20
N LEU A 94 10.95 -4.73 -1.00
CA LEU A 94 10.52 -5.14 0.34
C LEU A 94 11.54 -6.06 1.04
N ASP A 95 12.10 -7.02 0.31
CA ASP A 95 13.04 -8.01 0.85
C ASP A 95 14.37 -7.34 1.28
N LEU A 96 14.80 -6.30 0.57
CA LEU A 96 16.02 -5.55 0.85
C LEU A 96 15.85 -4.44 1.90
N CYS A 97 14.61 -4.09 2.25
CA CYS A 97 14.36 -3.15 3.33
C CYS A 97 14.73 -3.82 4.67
N PRO A 98 15.56 -3.18 5.52
CA PRO A 98 15.97 -3.77 6.79
C PRO A 98 14.81 -3.91 7.78
N GLN A 99 13.77 -3.08 7.61
CA GLN A 99 12.59 -3.07 8.46
C GLN A 99 11.68 -4.26 8.19
N LYS A 100 11.09 -4.81 9.26
CA LYS A 100 10.21 -5.99 9.17
C LYS A 100 8.72 -5.63 9.18
N ASN A 101 8.36 -4.54 9.85
CA ASN A 101 6.97 -4.07 9.86
C ASN A 101 6.69 -3.20 8.63
N ILE A 102 6.47 -3.86 7.48
CA ILE A 102 6.16 -3.18 6.23
C ILE A 102 4.66 -3.28 5.93
N MET A 103 4.08 -2.13 5.61
CA MET A 103 2.74 -1.98 5.10
C MET A 103 2.77 -1.62 3.61
N VAL A 104 2.30 -2.54 2.77
CA VAL A 104 2.06 -2.30 1.35
C VAL A 104 0.76 -1.51 1.21
N VAL A 105 0.84 -0.37 0.53
CA VAL A 105 -0.26 0.57 0.37
C VAL A 105 -0.61 0.67 -1.12
N PRO A 106 -1.40 -0.27 -1.66
CA PRO A 106 -1.88 -0.20 -3.03
C PRO A 106 -2.76 1.03 -3.25
N ASP A 107 -2.45 1.81 -4.28
CA ASP A 107 -3.19 3.02 -4.66
C ASP A 107 -3.42 3.10 -6.17
N LEU A 108 -4.61 3.50 -6.58
CA LEU A 108 -4.98 3.67 -7.98
C LEU A 108 -4.95 5.16 -8.31
N ASN A 109 -3.94 5.58 -9.06
CA ASN A 109 -3.92 6.97 -9.56
C ASN A 109 -5.15 7.18 -10.48
N PRO A 110 -6.09 8.09 -10.15
CA PRO A 110 -7.28 8.32 -10.95
C PRO A 110 -6.97 8.78 -12.38
N TRP A 111 -5.84 9.46 -12.58
CA TRP A 111 -5.42 9.91 -13.90
C TRP A 111 -4.91 8.77 -14.78
N LYS A 112 -4.63 7.61 -14.17
CA LYS A 112 -4.34 6.33 -14.85
C LYS A 112 -5.58 5.44 -14.99
N GLN A 113 -6.79 5.92 -14.66
CA GLN A 113 -8.05 5.13 -14.75
C GLN A 113 -8.30 4.51 -16.13
N LYS A 114 -7.84 5.15 -17.21
CA LYS A 114 -7.97 4.60 -18.57
C LYS A 114 -7.21 3.27 -18.76
N GLU A 115 -6.17 3.00 -17.95
CA GLU A 115 -5.38 1.77 -18.03
C GLU A 115 -5.93 0.64 -17.13
N ILE A 116 -6.89 0.95 -16.24
CA ILE A 116 -7.41 0.02 -15.21
C ILE A 116 -8.95 -0.05 -15.28
N SER A 117 -9.54 0.41 -16.38
CA SER A 117 -10.99 0.38 -16.58
C SER A 117 -11.46 -1.07 -16.68
N GLY A 118 -12.28 -1.51 -15.71
CA GLY A 118 -12.96 -2.81 -15.75
C GLY A 118 -12.44 -3.88 -14.79
N GLU A 119 -11.33 -3.66 -14.07
CA GLU A 119 -10.89 -4.60 -13.05
C GLU A 119 -11.45 -4.24 -11.66
N CYS A 120 -12.14 -5.19 -11.03
CA CYS A 120 -12.69 -5.04 -9.69
C CYS A 120 -11.57 -4.81 -8.66
N ARG A 121 -11.76 -3.80 -7.79
CA ARG A 121 -10.72 -3.33 -6.83
C ARG A 121 -10.44 -4.38 -5.77
N TRP A 122 -11.47 -5.12 -5.38
CA TRP A 122 -11.35 -6.31 -4.55
C TRP A 122 -10.45 -7.37 -5.17
N LYS A 123 -10.57 -7.61 -6.50
CA LYS A 123 -9.74 -8.60 -7.19
C LYS A 123 -8.26 -8.20 -7.18
N VAL A 124 -7.95 -6.91 -7.39
CA VAL A 124 -6.58 -6.38 -7.28
C VAL A 124 -6.03 -6.60 -5.87
N PHE A 125 -6.79 -6.21 -4.85
CA PHE A 125 -6.42 -6.39 -3.44
C PHE A 125 -6.20 -7.86 -3.08
N LYS A 126 -7.15 -8.74 -3.40
CA LYS A 126 -7.08 -10.18 -3.15
C LYS A 126 -5.87 -10.80 -3.83
N SER A 127 -5.59 -10.44 -5.08
CA SER A 127 -4.43 -10.94 -5.82
C SER A 127 -3.13 -10.57 -5.10
N LEU A 128 -3.00 -9.32 -4.66
CA LEU A 128 -1.85 -8.87 -3.89
C LEU A 128 -1.72 -9.61 -2.53
N CYS A 129 -2.83 -9.88 -1.85
CA CYS A 129 -2.83 -10.68 -0.62
C CYS A 129 -2.33 -12.11 -0.86
N MET A 130 -2.74 -12.72 -1.98
CA MET A 130 -2.30 -14.08 -2.33
C MET A 130 -0.82 -14.13 -2.72
N GLU A 131 -0.33 -13.13 -3.46
CA GLU A 131 1.09 -13.01 -3.82
C GLU A 131 1.99 -12.85 -2.58
N LEU A 132 1.49 -12.14 -1.56
CA LEU A 132 2.23 -11.86 -0.34
C LEU A 132 1.84 -12.77 0.84
N LYS A 133 1.07 -13.84 0.63
CA LYS A 133 0.51 -14.65 1.73
C LYS A 133 1.57 -15.23 2.66
N ASP A 134 2.71 -15.64 2.10
CA ASP A 134 3.82 -16.31 2.82
C ASP A 134 4.92 -15.33 3.28
N THR A 135 4.60 -14.02 3.37
CA THR A 135 5.49 -12.99 3.92
C THR A 135 4.90 -12.38 5.20
N ASP A 136 5.69 -11.59 5.93
CA ASP A 136 5.21 -10.82 7.09
C ASP A 136 4.65 -9.43 6.72
N TYR A 137 4.51 -9.15 5.42
CA TYR A 137 4.05 -7.84 4.94
C TYR A 137 2.54 -7.68 5.09
N SER A 138 2.14 -6.60 5.74
CA SER A 138 0.74 -6.19 5.82
C SER A 138 0.34 -5.43 4.56
N ILE A 139 -0.94 -5.44 4.21
CA ILE A 139 -1.48 -4.73 3.04
C ILE A 139 -2.66 -3.89 3.49
N TYR A 140 -2.68 -2.60 3.16
CA TYR A 140 -3.79 -1.71 3.47
C TYR A 140 -4.67 -1.45 2.24
N PRO A 141 -5.96 -1.85 2.24
CA PRO A 141 -6.80 -1.78 1.04
C PRO A 141 -7.44 -0.41 0.78
N GLY A 142 -7.43 0.52 1.75
CA GLY A 142 -8.37 1.65 1.75
C GLY A 142 -8.28 2.56 0.53
N PHE A 143 -7.08 2.77 -0.01
CA PHE A 143 -6.89 3.67 -1.16
C PHE A 143 -7.31 3.05 -2.50
N LEU A 144 -7.38 1.73 -2.60
CA LEU A 144 -8.00 1.06 -3.76
C LEU A 144 -9.49 1.38 -3.90
N GLY A 145 -10.16 1.73 -2.81
CA GLY A 145 -11.57 2.10 -2.80
C GLY A 145 -11.82 3.58 -3.11
N LEU A 146 -10.80 4.40 -3.38
CA LEU A 146 -10.96 5.82 -3.67
C LEU A 146 -11.02 6.09 -5.18
N ASP A 147 -11.91 6.99 -5.58
CA ASP A 147 -12.02 7.49 -6.96
C ASP A 147 -11.19 8.77 -7.21
N MET A 148 -10.56 9.30 -6.16
CA MET A 148 -9.82 10.55 -6.18
C MET A 148 -8.35 10.32 -5.84
N ALA A 149 -7.51 11.30 -6.21
CA ALA A 149 -6.08 11.21 -5.96
C ALA A 149 -5.86 11.30 -4.45
N ASN A 150 -4.90 10.52 -3.95
CA ASN A 150 -4.60 10.48 -2.52
C ASN A 150 -3.11 10.77 -2.28
N PRO A 151 -2.69 12.04 -2.38
CA PRO A 151 -1.32 12.46 -2.06
C PRO A 151 -0.85 11.93 -0.70
N THR A 152 0.41 11.50 -0.61
CA THR A 152 0.98 10.93 0.63
C THR A 152 0.83 11.84 1.85
N ILE A 153 0.97 13.15 1.65
CA ILE A 153 0.77 14.15 2.71
C ILE A 153 -0.65 14.14 3.30
N ASP A 154 -1.66 13.75 2.53
CA ASP A 154 -3.05 13.86 2.99
C ASP A 154 -3.41 12.79 4.03
N TRP A 155 -2.60 11.74 4.17
CA TRP A 155 -2.85 10.63 5.10
C TRP A 155 -1.69 10.28 6.02
N LEU A 156 -0.42 10.33 5.57
CA LEU A 156 0.73 9.88 6.36
C LEU A 156 0.90 10.66 7.68
N PRO A 157 0.77 12.00 7.72
CA PRO A 157 0.81 12.76 8.98
C PRO A 157 -0.24 12.30 9.99
N LYS A 158 -1.41 11.88 9.50
CA LYS A 158 -2.57 11.47 10.31
C LYS A 158 -2.48 10.03 10.83
N VAL A 159 -1.51 9.24 10.36
CA VAL A 159 -1.23 7.90 10.91
C VAL A 159 -0.77 8.05 12.36
N SER A 160 -1.43 7.36 13.29
CA SER A 160 -1.15 7.42 14.73
C SER A 160 -0.06 6.42 15.17
N ILE A 161 1.04 6.38 14.42
CA ILE A 161 2.27 5.64 14.75
C ILE A 161 3.40 6.66 14.95
N PRO A 162 4.24 6.53 16.00
CA PRO A 162 5.34 7.45 16.25
C PRO A 162 6.38 7.50 15.13
N LEU A 163 6.90 6.34 14.71
CA LEU A 163 7.94 6.24 13.69
C LEU A 163 7.35 5.78 12.36
N LYS A 164 7.37 6.68 11.37
CA LYS A 164 6.81 6.43 10.04
C LYS A 164 7.94 6.44 9.05
N ASN A 165 8.11 5.35 8.32
CA ASN A 165 9.08 5.29 7.23
C ASN A 165 8.38 5.18 5.89
N LEU A 166 9.07 5.52 4.81
CA LEU A 166 8.54 5.41 3.46
C LEU A 166 9.58 4.76 2.54
N ILE A 167 9.14 3.78 1.75
CA ILE A 167 9.93 3.19 0.66
C ILE A 167 9.48 3.85 -0.65
N ILE A 168 10.43 4.39 -1.42
CA ILE A 168 10.20 4.96 -2.75
C ILE A 168 11.27 4.51 -3.75
N GLY A 169 10.96 4.55 -5.05
CA GLY A 169 11.98 4.44 -6.09
C GLY A 169 12.83 5.70 -6.21
N ASP A 170 14.02 5.58 -6.78
CA ASP A 170 14.92 6.69 -7.07
C ASP A 170 14.29 7.77 -7.97
N ASP A 171 13.46 7.39 -8.93
CA ASP A 171 12.66 8.29 -9.76
C ASP A 171 11.76 9.24 -8.95
N ASN A 172 11.09 8.68 -7.93
CA ASN A 172 10.30 9.46 -7.00
C ASN A 172 11.20 10.27 -6.06
N PHE A 173 12.35 9.73 -5.64
CA PHE A 173 13.30 10.43 -4.77
C PHE A 173 13.82 11.73 -5.40
N PHE A 174 14.18 11.71 -6.68
CA PHE A 174 14.63 12.89 -7.43
C PHE A 174 13.55 13.95 -7.65
N SER A 175 12.28 13.63 -7.38
CA SER A 175 11.16 14.53 -7.55
C SER A 175 10.35 14.77 -6.27
N ILE A 176 10.77 14.19 -5.14
CA ILE A 176 10.00 14.23 -3.89
C ILE A 176 9.85 15.66 -3.35
N ASP A 177 10.82 16.53 -3.61
CA ASP A 177 10.75 17.96 -3.25
C ASP A 177 9.62 18.69 -4.01
N LYS A 178 9.14 18.13 -5.12
CA LYS A 178 8.02 18.66 -5.93
C LYS A 178 6.67 18.06 -5.54
N TRP A 179 6.62 17.11 -4.61
CA TRP A 179 5.37 16.56 -4.12
C TRP A 179 4.58 17.63 -3.36
N LYS A 180 3.25 17.47 -3.31
CA LYS A 180 2.37 18.35 -2.55
C LYS A 180 2.87 18.43 -1.10
N GLU A 181 3.19 19.65 -0.66
CA GLU A 181 3.62 19.93 0.72
C GLU A 181 4.81 19.05 1.16
N SER A 182 5.78 18.86 0.26
CA SER A 182 6.93 17.97 0.45
C SER A 182 7.70 18.19 1.75
N ALA A 183 7.94 19.45 2.15
CA ALA A 183 8.64 19.75 3.39
C ALA A 183 7.88 19.25 4.63
N GLU A 184 6.55 19.40 4.67
CA GLU A 184 5.72 18.87 5.75
C GLU A 184 5.71 17.34 5.74
N LEU A 185 5.58 16.73 4.56
CA LEU A 185 5.61 15.28 4.40
C LEU A 185 6.91 14.69 4.96
N LEU A 186 8.04 15.27 4.58
CA LEU A 186 9.36 14.82 5.00
C LEU A 186 9.57 14.99 6.51
N ALA A 187 9.03 16.06 7.12
CA ALA A 187 9.08 16.28 8.56
C ALA A 187 8.30 15.23 9.38
N HIS A 188 7.38 14.50 8.74
CA HIS A 188 6.65 13.38 9.36
C HIS A 188 7.32 12.02 9.19
N LEU A 189 8.45 11.94 8.47
CA LEU A 189 9.18 10.70 8.24
C LEU A 189 10.36 10.55 9.21
N HIS A 190 10.52 9.34 9.74
CA HIS A 190 11.72 8.93 10.45
C HIS A 190 12.82 8.52 9.47
N ILE A 191 12.52 7.59 8.56
CA ILE A 191 13.44 7.12 7.52
C ILE A 191 12.76 7.11 6.14
N LEU A 192 13.47 7.63 5.13
CA LEU A 192 13.14 7.49 3.72
C LEU A 192 14.06 6.45 3.08
N TYR A 193 13.51 5.28 2.75
CA TYR A 193 14.21 4.23 2.02
C TYR A 193 14.09 4.45 0.51
N VAL A 194 15.22 4.45 -0.19
CA VAL A 194 15.28 4.69 -1.63
C VAL A 194 15.72 3.42 -2.35
N CYS A 195 14.82 2.83 -3.13
CA CYS A 195 15.12 1.68 -3.97
C CYS A 195 15.93 2.12 -5.19
N PRO A 196 17.06 1.48 -5.49
CA PRO A 196 17.87 1.84 -6.63
C PRO A 196 17.17 1.48 -7.94
N ARG A 197 17.38 2.31 -8.96
CA ARG A 197 17.18 1.94 -10.36
C ARG A 197 18.33 2.50 -11.20
N LEU A 198 18.07 3.48 -12.05
CA LEU A 198 19.01 4.01 -13.03
C LEU A 198 19.61 5.37 -12.61
N GLY A 199 19.34 5.84 -11.39
CA GLY A 199 19.87 7.10 -10.87
C GLY A 199 21.39 7.08 -10.66
N ASP A 200 22.06 8.17 -11.04
CA ASP A 200 23.48 8.39 -10.80
C ASP A 200 23.75 8.72 -9.32
N GLU A 201 24.82 8.16 -8.75
CA GLU A 201 25.20 8.37 -7.34
C GLU A 201 25.41 9.84 -6.98
N ARG A 202 25.99 10.65 -7.88
CA ARG A 202 26.21 12.08 -7.64
C ARG A 202 24.90 12.85 -7.56
N ASP A 203 23.91 12.43 -8.35
CA ASP A 203 22.58 13.04 -8.29
C ASP A 203 21.86 12.64 -7.01
N LYS A 204 22.04 11.39 -6.54
CA LYS A 204 21.52 10.92 -5.25
C LYS A 204 22.10 11.72 -4.08
N GLU A 205 23.41 11.96 -4.08
CA GLU A 205 24.10 12.78 -3.09
C GLU A 205 23.53 14.21 -3.05
N LYS A 206 23.47 14.89 -4.21
CA LYS A 206 22.92 16.25 -4.30
C LYS A 206 21.48 16.36 -3.83
N GLN A 207 20.64 15.39 -4.22
CA GLN A 207 19.26 15.38 -3.78
C GLN A 207 19.18 15.14 -2.27
N SER A 208 19.99 14.23 -1.71
CA SER A 208 20.05 14.00 -0.26
C SER A 208 20.44 15.27 0.50
N GLU A 209 21.50 15.96 0.07
CA GLU A 209 21.92 17.24 0.66
C GLU A 209 20.78 18.27 0.67
N LYS A 210 20.07 18.39 -0.45
CA LYS A 210 18.93 19.30 -0.57
C LYS A 210 17.79 18.93 0.38
N LEU A 211 17.45 17.65 0.51
CA LEU A 211 16.38 17.21 1.41
C LEU A 211 16.79 17.38 2.88
N LEU A 212 18.03 17.09 3.23
CA LEU A 212 18.55 17.25 4.60
C LEU A 212 18.70 18.72 5.01
N GLN A 213 18.90 19.64 4.05
CA GLN A 213 18.80 21.08 4.32
C GLN A 213 17.38 21.51 4.69
N LEU A 214 16.36 20.87 4.11
CA LEU A 214 14.95 21.14 4.39
C LEU A 214 14.47 20.45 5.67
N CYS A 215 14.93 19.22 5.92
CA CYS A 215 14.56 18.39 7.05
C CYS A 215 15.81 17.70 7.63
N PRO A 216 16.54 18.34 8.55
CA PRO A 216 17.80 17.82 9.09
C PRO A 216 17.67 16.51 9.89
N ASP A 217 16.49 16.25 10.46
CA ASP A 217 16.22 15.06 11.26
C ASP A 217 15.82 13.85 10.40
N LEU A 218 15.56 14.04 9.10
CA LEU A 218 15.24 12.96 8.17
C LEU A 218 16.46 12.06 7.99
N ARG A 219 16.26 10.75 8.10
CA ARG A 219 17.25 9.76 7.67
C ARG A 219 16.93 9.28 6.26
N ILE A 220 17.93 9.23 5.39
CA ILE A 220 17.80 8.71 4.03
C ILE A 220 18.68 7.47 3.91
N GLU A 221 18.10 6.35 3.50
CA GLU A 221 18.81 5.07 3.35
C GLU A 221 18.60 4.50 1.95
N PHE A 222 19.68 4.28 1.21
CA PHE A 222 19.64 3.67 -0.11
C PHE A 222 19.68 2.14 0.03
N LEU A 223 18.71 1.46 -0.57
CA LEU A 223 18.66 0.00 -0.57
C LEU A 223 19.65 -0.59 -1.58
N GLU A 224 20.00 -1.85 -1.41
CA GLU A 224 20.92 -2.55 -2.31
C GLU A 224 20.33 -2.75 -3.73
N HIS A 225 21.22 -2.90 -4.70
CA HIS A 225 20.83 -3.19 -6.08
C HIS A 225 20.30 -4.62 -6.24
N HIS A 226 19.40 -4.84 -7.21
CA HIS A 226 18.83 -6.15 -7.52
C HIS A 226 18.59 -6.37 -9.03
N ALA A 227 18.49 -7.64 -9.44
CA ALA A 227 18.38 -8.02 -10.85
C ALA A 227 17.07 -7.60 -11.55
N PHE A 228 16.14 -6.98 -10.83
CA PHE A 228 14.77 -6.68 -11.31
C PHE A 228 14.47 -5.17 -11.39
N GLU A 229 15.47 -4.31 -11.26
CA GLU A 229 15.31 -2.84 -11.30
C GLU A 229 14.75 -2.31 -12.62
N SER A 230 15.00 -3.00 -13.73
CA SER A 230 14.49 -2.64 -15.06
C SER A 230 13.05 -3.12 -15.32
N VAL A 231 12.48 -3.92 -14.41
CA VAL A 231 11.11 -4.43 -14.54
C VAL A 231 10.13 -3.35 -14.09
N SER A 232 9.26 -2.90 -15.00
CA SER A 232 8.18 -1.98 -14.69
C SER A 232 6.82 -2.57 -15.03
N SER A 233 5.82 -2.26 -14.22
CA SER A 233 4.44 -2.68 -14.48
C SER A 233 3.94 -2.20 -15.85
N THR A 234 4.36 -1.00 -16.29
CA THR A 234 4.02 -0.44 -17.61
C THR A 234 4.55 -1.29 -18.76
N ALA A 235 5.75 -1.85 -18.65
CA ALA A 235 6.28 -2.75 -19.66
C ALA A 235 5.56 -4.12 -19.65
N LEU A 236 5.17 -4.61 -18.47
CA LEU A 236 4.46 -5.88 -18.33
C LEU A 236 3.04 -5.82 -18.92
N ARG A 237 2.33 -4.68 -18.79
CA ARG A 237 0.99 -4.51 -19.39
C ARG A 237 0.97 -4.51 -20.92
N LYS A 238 2.13 -4.34 -21.58
CA LYS A 238 2.25 -4.29 -23.05
C LYS A 238 2.62 -5.64 -23.69
N LYS A 239 2.89 -6.67 -22.87
CA LYS A 239 3.17 -8.03 -23.34
C LYS A 239 1.89 -8.84 -23.39
#